data_AF-A0AAW5JWF1-F1
#
_entry.id   AF-A0AAW5JWF1-F1
#
_cell.length_a   1.000
_cell.length_b   1.000
_cell.length_c   1.000
_cell.angle_alpha   90.00
_cell.angle_beta   90.00
_cell.angle_gamma   90.00
#
_symmetry.space_group_name_H-M   'P 1'
#
loop_
_entity.id
_entity.type
_entity.pdbx_description
1 polymer ?
#
loop_
_entity_poly.entity_id
_entity_poly.type
_entity_poly.pdbx_seq_one_letter_code
_entity_poly.pdbx_strand_id
1 'polypeptide(L)'
;MSAQNLETLAKRYVELKSRIADLQEEADGLKAELMENREPGEYAAGPLTVKIKKGKRNLDASAFEKHFPIQQYADCYQIKPKALSAIIKQVGENALQDCVKVGAASLVVE
;
A
#
# COMPACT_ATOMS: atom_id res chain seq x y z
N MET A 1 23.56 24.19 -1.65
CA MET A 1 22.11 24.46 -1.74
C MET A 1 21.78 25.50 -0.68
N SER A 2 21.36 26.70 -1.08
CA SER A 2 20.97 27.75 -0.11
C SER A 2 19.63 27.40 0.55
N ALA A 3 19.42 27.82 1.81
CA ALA A 3 18.16 27.59 2.54
C ALA A 3 16.94 28.09 1.75
N GLN A 4 17.08 29.21 1.05
CA GLN A 4 16.05 29.81 0.20
C GLN A 4 15.67 28.93 -1.00
N ASN A 5 16.60 28.11 -1.53
CA ASN A 5 16.32 27.13 -2.57
C ASN A 5 15.53 25.95 -2.01
N LEU A 6 15.90 25.44 -0.83
CA LEU A 6 15.18 24.34 -0.18
C LEU A 6 13.75 24.73 0.21
N GLU A 7 13.56 25.94 0.76
CA GLU A 7 12.23 26.46 1.08
C GLU A 7 11.35 26.60 -0.16
N THR A 8 11.90 27.11 -1.26
CA THR A 8 11.17 27.23 -2.55
C THR A 8 10.75 25.86 -3.08
N LEU A 9 11.63 24.86 -3.00
CA LEU A 9 11.34 23.49 -3.41
C LEU A 9 10.26 22.85 -2.52
N ALA A 10 10.36 23.03 -1.19
CA ALA A 10 9.38 22.51 -0.24
C ALA A 10 7.99 23.09 -0.47
N LYS A 11 7.88 24.42 -0.65
CA LYS A 11 6.61 25.11 -0.93
C LYS A 11 5.96 24.59 -2.21
N ARG A 12 6.72 24.51 -3.30
CA ARG A 12 6.22 24.01 -4.58
C ARG A 12 5.81 22.54 -4.49
N TYR A 13 6.55 21.73 -3.73
CA TYR A 13 6.21 20.33 -3.50
C TYR A 13 4.87 20.18 -2.77
N VAL A 14 4.63 20.95 -1.70
CA VAL A 14 3.36 20.94 -0.95
C VAL A 14 2.19 21.36 -1.85
N GLU A 15 2.36 22.43 -2.63
CA GLU A 15 1.35 22.88 -3.60
C GLU A 15 0.99 21.78 -4.61
N LEU A 16 2.00 21.13 -5.20
CA LEU A 16 1.78 20.03 -6.13
C LEU A 16 1.09 18.83 -5.45
N LYS A 17 1.44 18.51 -4.21
CA LYS A 17 0.80 17.43 -3.46
C LYS A 17 -0.67 17.73 -3.16
N SER A 18 -1.02 18.98 -2.86
CA SER A 18 -2.41 19.42 -2.71
C SER A 18 -3.18 19.24 -4.02
N ARG A 19 -2.64 19.74 -5.13
CA ARG A 19 -3.29 19.61 -6.44
C ARG A 19 -3.46 18.16 -6.89
N ILE A 20 -2.49 17.29 -6.58
CA ILE A 20 -2.60 15.85 -6.84
C ILE A 20 -3.74 15.25 -6.02
N ALA A 21 -3.93 15.66 -4.76
CA ALA A 21 -5.02 15.18 -3.93
C ALA A 21 -6.38 15.58 -4.51
N ASP A 22 -6.55 16.86 -4.90
CA ASP A 22 -7.79 17.36 -5.50
C ASP A 22 -8.14 16.59 -6.79
N LEU A 23 -7.16 16.41 -7.68
CA LEU A 23 -7.35 15.66 -8.93
C LEU A 23 -7.62 14.16 -8.69
N GLN A 24 -7.05 13.59 -7.63
CA GLN A 24 -7.30 12.20 -7.24
C GLN A 24 -8.73 12.04 -6.73
N GLU A 25 -9.24 13.00 -5.96
CA GLU A 25 -10.63 13.00 -5.49
C GLU A 25 -11.62 13.07 -6.68
N GLU A 26 -11.38 13.94 -7.64
CA GLU A 26 -12.19 14.02 -8.87
C GLU A 26 -12.15 12.70 -9.66
N ALA A 27 -10.96 12.11 -9.84
CA ALA A 27 -10.80 10.84 -10.53
C ALA A 27 -11.52 9.67 -9.81
N ASP A 28 -11.48 9.65 -8.48
CA ASP A 28 -12.16 8.63 -7.69
C ASP A 28 -13.69 8.80 -7.72
N GLY A 29 -14.19 10.03 -7.76
CA GLY A 29 -15.61 10.33 -8.00
C GLY A 29 -16.09 9.80 -9.34
N LEU A 30 -15.40 10.13 -10.43
CA LEU A 30 -15.70 9.63 -11.78
C LEU A 30 -15.64 8.09 -11.84
N LYS A 31 -14.66 7.48 -11.17
CA LYS A 31 -14.55 6.03 -11.09
C LYS A 31 -15.75 5.40 -10.38
N ALA A 32 -16.23 6.01 -9.30
CA ALA A 32 -17.42 5.54 -8.60
C ALA A 32 -18.66 5.60 -9.51
N GLU A 33 -18.87 6.70 -10.22
CA GLU A 33 -19.96 6.85 -11.20
C GLU A 33 -19.87 5.83 -12.35
N LEU A 34 -18.66 5.57 -12.84
CA LEU A 34 -18.40 4.55 -13.88
C LEU A 34 -18.68 3.12 -13.39
N MET A 35 -18.61 2.87 -12.09
CA MET A 35 -18.87 1.55 -11.49
C MET A 35 -20.30 1.40 -10.97
N GLU A 36 -21.01 2.50 -10.75
CA GLU A 36 -22.35 2.51 -10.18
C GLU A 36 -23.31 1.61 -10.97
N ASN A 37 -24.03 0.72 -10.27
CA ASN A 37 -25.03 -0.20 -10.84
C ASN A 37 -24.52 -1.11 -11.98
N ARG A 38 -23.21 -1.36 -12.08
CA ARG A 38 -22.61 -2.19 -13.13
C ARG A 38 -21.91 -3.41 -12.56
N GLU A 39 -22.09 -4.55 -13.24
CA GLU A 39 -21.39 -5.79 -12.91
C GLU A 39 -19.98 -5.83 -13.51
N PRO A 40 -19.11 -6.75 -13.05
CA PRO A 40 -17.84 -7.01 -13.71
C PRO A 40 -18.02 -7.41 -15.18
N GLY A 41 -17.39 -6.67 -16.09
CA GLY A 41 -17.55 -6.83 -17.54
C GLY A 41 -16.80 -5.78 -18.34
N GLU A 42 -16.96 -5.80 -19.66
CA GLU A 42 -16.42 -4.80 -20.59
C GLU A 42 -17.56 -3.99 -21.20
N TYR A 43 -17.41 -2.66 -21.20
CA TYR A 43 -18.42 -1.72 -21.67
C TYR A 43 -17.79 -0.78 -22.69
N ALA A 44 -18.37 -0.68 -23.88
CA ALA A 44 -17.94 0.29 -24.89
C ALA A 44 -18.38 1.71 -24.48
N ALA A 45 -17.46 2.68 -24.56
CA ALA A 45 -17.66 4.08 -24.23
C ALA A 45 -17.07 4.97 -25.33
N GLY A 46 -17.71 4.95 -26.51
CA GLY A 46 -17.22 5.63 -27.71
C GLY A 46 -15.86 5.07 -28.15
N PRO A 47 -14.79 5.89 -28.21
CA PRO A 47 -13.45 5.41 -28.56
C PRO A 47 -12.77 4.62 -27.43
N LEU A 48 -13.36 4.57 -26.22
CA LEU A 48 -12.79 3.91 -25.05
C LEU A 48 -13.54 2.63 -24.69
N THR A 49 -12.92 1.80 -23.86
CA THR A 49 -13.54 0.61 -23.26
C THR A 49 -13.34 0.65 -21.75
N VAL A 50 -14.45 0.62 -21.00
CA VAL A 50 -14.44 0.53 -19.54
C VAL A 50 -14.44 -0.95 -19.15
N LYS A 51 -13.43 -1.40 -18.39
CA LYS A 51 -13.30 -2.78 -17.92
C LYS A 51 -13.44 -2.84 -16.41
N ILE A 52 -14.55 -3.38 -15.92
CA ILE A 52 -14.80 -3.60 -14.49
C ILE A 52 -14.37 -5.02 -14.14
N LYS A 53 -13.35 -5.16 -13.30
CA LYS A 53 -12.83 -6.47 -12.87
C LYS A 53 -13.41 -6.87 -11.52
N LYS A 54 -13.61 -8.16 -11.31
CA LYS A 54 -13.94 -8.71 -9.98
C LYS A 54 -12.82 -8.35 -8.99
N GLY A 55 -13.22 -8.05 -7.75
CA GLY A 55 -12.29 -7.81 -6.66
C GLY A 55 -11.34 -8.98 -6.46
N LYS A 56 -10.11 -8.69 -6.02
CA LYS A 56 -9.12 -9.72 -5.72
C LYS A 56 -9.64 -10.60 -4.58
N ARG A 57 -9.68 -11.91 -4.80
CA ARG A 57 -9.99 -12.89 -3.75
C ARG A 57 -8.72 -13.10 -2.93
N ASN A 58 -8.71 -12.61 -1.70
CA ASN A 58 -7.66 -12.87 -0.72
C ASN A 58 -8.22 -13.73 0.41
N LEU A 59 -7.35 -14.48 1.08
CA LEU A 59 -7.71 -15.22 2.28
C LEU A 59 -7.91 -14.23 3.45
N ASP A 60 -9.02 -14.36 4.16
CA ASP A 60 -9.15 -13.74 5.49
C ASP A 60 -8.36 -14.59 6.49
N ALA A 61 -7.16 -14.14 6.83
CA ALA A 61 -6.26 -14.88 7.72
C ALA A 61 -6.88 -15.12 9.10
N SER A 62 -7.55 -14.11 9.67
CA SER A 62 -8.18 -14.21 10.99
C SER A 62 -9.35 -15.20 11.01
N ALA A 63 -10.18 -15.19 9.95
CA ALA A 63 -11.26 -16.16 9.82
C ALA A 63 -10.70 -17.56 9.57
N PHE A 64 -9.67 -17.69 8.74
CA PHE A 64 -9.02 -18.98 8.46
C PHE A 64 -8.40 -19.58 9.72
N GLU A 65 -7.63 -18.82 10.50
CA GLU A 65 -7.00 -19.27 11.74
C GLU A 65 -7.99 -19.83 12.77
N LYS A 66 -9.19 -19.24 12.87
CA LYS A 66 -10.25 -19.73 13.77
C LYS A 66 -10.78 -21.10 13.37
N HIS A 67 -10.83 -21.42 12.08
CA HIS A 67 -11.41 -22.66 11.57
C HIS A 67 -10.35 -23.73 11.28
N PHE A 68 -9.11 -23.31 11.02
CA PHE A 68 -7.99 -24.17 10.61
C PHE A 68 -6.78 -23.91 11.52
N PRO A 69 -6.80 -24.37 12.77
CA PRO A 69 -5.73 -24.08 13.74
C PRO A 69 -4.37 -24.64 13.30
N ILE A 70 -3.30 -23.90 13.57
CA ILE A 70 -1.94 -24.22 13.11
C ILE A 70 -1.44 -25.59 13.56
N GLN A 71 -1.90 -26.07 14.73
CA GLN A 71 -1.51 -27.37 15.28
C GLN A 71 -1.99 -28.53 14.40
N GLN A 72 -3.08 -28.35 13.66
CA GLN A 72 -3.68 -29.38 12.80
C GLN A 72 -3.40 -29.14 11.31
N TYR A 73 -3.21 -27.89 10.92
CA TYR A 73 -3.06 -27.48 9.51
C TYR A 73 -1.74 -26.77 9.26
N ALA A 74 -0.65 -27.21 9.87
CA ALA A 74 0.66 -26.54 9.79
C ALA A 74 1.13 -26.27 8.35
N ASP A 75 0.86 -27.19 7.42
CA ASP A 75 1.21 -27.08 5.99
C ASP A 75 0.47 -25.93 5.27
N CYS A 76 -0.64 -25.43 5.83
CA CYS A 76 -1.36 -24.27 5.33
C CYS A 76 -0.74 -22.93 5.79
N TYR A 77 0.25 -22.96 6.68
CA TYR A 77 0.90 -21.77 7.25
C TYR A 77 2.34 -21.62 6.77
N GLN A 78 2.85 -20.38 6.80
CA GLN A 78 4.25 -20.07 6.52
C GLN A 78 4.97 -19.70 7.80
N ILE A 79 6.12 -20.32 8.07
CA ILE A 79 7.02 -19.87 9.13
C ILE A 79 7.78 -18.65 8.61
N LYS A 80 7.69 -17.54 9.35
CA LYS A 80 8.42 -16.30 9.05
C LYS A 80 9.13 -15.79 10.31
N PRO A 81 10.29 -15.15 10.17
CA PRO A 81 10.91 -14.44 11.28
C PRO A 81 9.95 -13.42 11.89
N LYS A 82 10.12 -13.15 13.19
CA LYS A 82 9.40 -12.07 13.88
C LYS A 82 9.77 -10.70 13.28
N ALA A 83 8.98 -9.68 13.59
CA ALA A 83 9.30 -8.31 13.21
C ALA A 83 10.68 -7.89 13.76
N LEU A 84 11.42 -7.09 12.98
CA LEU A 84 12.77 -6.63 13.34
C LEU A 84 12.84 -6.02 14.75
N SER A 85 11.86 -5.19 15.12
CA SER A 85 11.78 -4.56 16.44
C SER A 85 11.66 -5.56 17.58
N ALA A 86 10.98 -6.69 17.37
CA ALA A 86 10.87 -7.75 18.36
C ALA A 86 12.18 -8.55 18.46
N ILE A 87 12.85 -8.79 17.33
CA ILE A 87 14.12 -9.52 17.30
C ILE A 87 15.24 -8.67 17.91
N ILE A 88 15.32 -7.37 17.62
CA ILE A 88 16.30 -6.43 18.22
C ILE A 88 16.24 -6.47 19.74
N LYS A 89 15.03 -6.49 20.33
CA LYS A 89 14.85 -6.58 21.79
C LYS A 89 15.39 -7.88 22.39
N GLN A 90 15.55 -8.94 21.58
CA GLN A 90 15.99 -10.25 22.03
C GLN A 90 17.48 -10.50 21.81
N VAL A 91 18.02 -10.12 20.65
CA VAL A 91 19.41 -10.44 20.26
C VAL A 91 20.32 -9.20 20.12
N GLY A 92 19.76 -8.00 20.25
CA GLY A 92 20.47 -6.74 20.05
C GLY A 92 20.61 -6.35 18.58
N GLU A 93 20.73 -5.05 18.31
CA GLU A 93 20.82 -4.51 16.94
C GLU A 93 22.11 -4.91 16.23
N ASN A 94 23.23 -4.94 16.95
CA ASN A 94 24.53 -5.32 16.39
C ASN A 94 24.56 -6.74 15.82
N ALA A 95 23.79 -7.67 16.39
CA ALA A 95 23.72 -9.05 15.92
C ALA A 95 22.95 -9.22 14.60
N LEU A 96 22.24 -8.18 14.14
CA LEU A 96 21.40 -8.23 12.95
C LEU A 96 21.98 -7.44 11.76
N GLN A 97 23.18 -6.88 11.88
CA GLN A 97 23.75 -5.98 10.87
C GLN A 97 23.79 -6.60 9.46
N ASP A 98 24.17 -7.87 9.34
CA ASP A 98 24.22 -8.60 8.06
C ASP A 98 22.85 -9.07 7.54
N CYS A 99 21.81 -8.93 8.36
CA CYS A 99 20.45 -9.40 8.09
C CYS A 99 19.45 -8.26 7.80
N VAL A 100 19.88 -7.00 7.96
CA VAL A 100 19.01 -5.83 7.78
C VAL A 100 19.22 -5.22 6.39
N LYS A 101 18.12 -5.05 5.66
CA LYS A 101 18.08 -4.26 4.43
C LYS A 101 17.49 -2.90 4.72
N VAL A 102 18.24 -1.84 4.43
CA VAL A 102 17.78 -0.45 4.56
C VAL A 102 17.13 -0.03 3.25
N GLY A 103 15.87 0.41 3.33
CA GLY A 103 15.14 0.95 2.17
C GLY A 103 15.64 2.32 1.75
N ALA A 104 15.19 2.80 0.59
CA ALA A 104 15.46 4.16 0.17
C ALA A 104 14.90 5.17 1.19
N ALA A 105 15.56 6.31 1.34
CA ALA A 105 15.07 7.40 2.19
C ALA A 105 13.71 7.91 1.68
N SER A 106 12.80 8.21 2.61
CA SER A 106 11.51 8.84 2.33
C SER A 106 11.57 10.33 2.64
N LEU A 107 10.91 11.15 1.81
CA LEU A 107 10.76 12.59 2.02
C LEU A 107 9.43 12.87 2.73
N VAL A 108 9.49 13.63 3.82
CA VAL A 108 8.32 14.21 4.51
C VAL A 108 8.51 15.73 4.50
N VAL A 109 7.47 16.46 4.10
CA VAL A 109 7.40 17.93 4.12
C VAL A 109 6.05 18.28 4.72
N GLU A 110 6.05 18.97 5.85
CA GLU A 110 4.88 19.40 6.64
C GLU A 110 4.79 20.93 6.67
#